data_AF-A0A8X6YXY6-F1
#
_entry.id   AF-A0A8X6YXY6-F1
#
_cell.length_a   1.000
_cell.length_b   1.000
_cell.length_c   1.000
_cell.angle_alpha   90.00
_cell.angle_beta   90.00
_cell.angle_gamma   90.00
#
_symmetry.space_group_name_H-M   'P 1'
#
loop_
_entity.id
_entity.type
_entity.pdbx_description
1 polymer ?
#
loop_
_entity_poly.entity_id
_entity_poly.type
_entity_poly.pdbx_seq_one_letter_code
_entity_poly.pdbx_strand_id
1 'polypeptide(L)'
;LLEVSAPPGQLVGRVVQEWSILTPQFRIENASGETVLRIEGPFCTFSICGDVEFEVLSTNGVKVGKISKQWSGLLREAFTDADHFGITFPMDLDVKMKATLLGALFLIDYMFFEKTGNKESDSPGML
;
A
#
# COMPACT_ATOMS: atom_id res chain seq x y z
N LEU A 1 -4.97 11.87 -2.62
CA LEU A 1 -6.34 11.32 -2.58
C LEU A 1 -6.49 10.42 -3.80
N LEU A 2 -6.87 9.16 -3.61
CA LEU A 2 -7.24 8.24 -4.68
C LEU A 2 -8.71 7.84 -4.50
N GLU A 3 -9.51 7.96 -5.55
CA GLU A 3 -10.92 7.57 -5.54
C GLU A 3 -11.09 6.23 -6.26
N VAL A 4 -11.89 5.35 -5.69
CA VAL A 4 -12.28 4.08 -6.31
C VAL A 4 -13.73 4.19 -6.75
N SER A 5 -14.02 3.90 -8.01
CA SER A 5 -15.38 3.94 -8.57
C SER A 5 -15.71 2.68 -9.36
N ALA A 6 -16.96 2.22 -9.25
CA ALA A 6 -17.50 1.08 -9.99
C ALA A 6 -19.04 1.12 -10.02
N PRO A 7 -19.69 1.20 -11.21
CA PRO A 7 -19.10 1.53 -12.51
C PRO A 7 -18.44 2.93 -12.50
N PRO A 8 -17.71 3.31 -13.58
CA PRO A 8 -17.09 4.63 -13.66
C PRO A 8 -18.08 5.76 -13.35
N GLY A 9 -17.71 6.64 -12.43
CA GLY A 9 -18.58 7.73 -11.95
C GLY A 9 -19.42 7.41 -10.70
N GLN A 10 -19.52 6.14 -10.29
CA GLN A 10 -20.14 5.76 -9.02
C GLN A 10 -19.08 5.52 -7.95
N LEU A 11 -18.94 6.47 -7.01
CA LEU A 11 -17.96 6.39 -5.94
C LEU A 11 -18.21 5.18 -5.02
N VAL A 12 -17.17 4.36 -4.84
CA VAL A 12 -17.13 3.20 -3.93
C VAL A 12 -16.51 3.61 -2.60
N GLY A 13 -15.39 4.34 -2.66
CA GLY A 13 -14.64 4.80 -1.50
C GLY A 13 -13.39 5.56 -1.91
N ARG A 14 -12.64 6.00 -0.90
CA ARG A 14 -11.47 6.86 -1.06
C ARG A 14 -10.30 6.37 -0.22
N VAL A 15 -9.09 6.54 -0.75
CA VAL A 15 -7.84 6.39 -0.02
C VAL A 15 -7.26 7.79 0.18
N VAL A 16 -7.27 8.25 1.43
CA VAL A 16 -6.80 9.59 1.82
C VAL A 16 -5.47 9.45 2.53
N GLN A 17 -4.43 10.07 2.00
CA GLN A 17 -3.14 10.12 2.69
C GLN A 17 -3.25 11.08 3.88
N GLU A 18 -2.77 10.65 5.03
CA GLU A 18 -2.61 11.49 6.22
C GLU A 18 -1.17 11.98 6.33
N TRP A 19 -1.01 13.20 6.87
CA TRP A 19 0.31 13.71 7.19
C TRP A 19 0.78 13.07 8.50
N SER A 20 1.95 12.44 8.44
CA SER A 20 2.66 11.89 9.59
C SER A 20 4.15 12.13 9.37
N ILE A 21 4.88 12.35 10.46
CA ILE A 21 6.30 12.71 10.44
C ILE A 21 7.18 11.49 10.15
N LEU A 22 6.77 10.29 10.60
CA LEU A 22 7.67 9.14 10.73
C LEU A 22 7.19 7.88 9.98
N THR A 23 5.88 7.78 9.72
CA THR A 23 5.26 6.61 9.10
C THR A 23 4.25 7.06 8.05
N PRO A 24 4.16 6.38 6.89
CA PRO A 24 3.10 6.67 5.95
C PRO A 24 1.76 6.19 6.51
N GLN A 25 0.76 7.07 6.50
CA GLN A 25 -0.58 6.79 7.02
C GLN A 25 -1.65 7.10 5.97
N PHE A 26 -2.68 6.26 5.92
CA PHE A 26 -3.82 6.45 5.04
C PHE A 26 -5.13 6.15 5.76
N ARG A 27 -6.18 6.91 5.45
CA ARG A 27 -7.56 6.57 5.77
C ARG A 27 -8.25 5.92 4.58
N ILE A 28 -9.06 4.93 4.88
CA ILE A 28 -9.96 4.27 3.95
C ILE A 28 -11.36 4.76 4.28
N GLU A 29 -11.90 5.57 3.39
CA GLU A 29 -13.20 6.20 3.54
C GLU A 29 -14.22 5.53 2.61
N ASN A 30 -15.46 5.40 3.08
CA ASN A 30 -16.57 4.97 2.24
C ASN A 30 -17.05 6.11 1.30
N ALA A 31 -18.09 5.86 0.51
CA ALA A 31 -18.63 6.84 -0.42
C ALA A 31 -19.22 8.09 0.27
N SER A 32 -19.61 8.01 1.55
CA SER A 32 -20.05 9.16 2.36
C SER A 32 -18.88 9.96 2.96
N GLY A 33 -17.65 9.50 2.82
CA GLY A 33 -16.46 10.14 3.41
C GLY A 33 -16.20 9.73 4.86
N GLU A 34 -16.90 8.72 5.37
CA GLU A 34 -16.67 8.20 6.72
C GLU A 34 -15.49 7.24 6.70
N THR A 35 -14.57 7.41 7.65
CA THR A 35 -13.42 6.51 7.80
C THR A 35 -13.86 5.16 8.35
N VAL A 36 -13.59 4.10 7.60
CA VAL A 36 -13.91 2.72 7.98
C VAL A 36 -12.66 1.97 8.46
N LEU A 37 -11.52 2.22 7.82
CA LEU A 37 -10.22 1.61 8.16
C LEU A 37 -9.10 2.64 8.10
N ARG A 38 -7.98 2.31 8.73
CA ARG A 38 -6.71 3.02 8.62
C ARG A 38 -5.64 2.06 8.08
N ILE A 39 -4.66 2.61 7.37
CA ILE A 39 -3.47 1.88 6.95
C ILE A 39 -2.26 2.60 7.52
N GLU A 40 -1.38 1.86 8.18
CA GLU A 40 -0.13 2.38 8.76
C GLU A 40 1.05 1.58 8.19
N GLY A 41 2.00 2.26 7.56
CA GLY A 41 3.22 1.64 7.08
C GLY A 41 4.35 1.65 8.10
N PRO A 42 5.50 1.05 7.75
CA PRO A 42 6.61 0.87 8.66
C PRO A 42 7.27 2.21 9.01
N PHE A 43 7.92 2.23 10.18
CA PHE A 43 8.73 3.36 10.64
C PHE A 43 10.00 3.48 9.80
N CYS A 44 10.30 4.69 9.31
CA CYS A 44 11.49 5.01 8.49
C CYS A 44 11.61 4.24 7.16
N THR A 45 11.15 4.86 6.07
CA THR A 45 11.31 4.35 4.69
C THR A 45 12.75 4.41 4.14
N PHE A 46 13.73 4.86 4.93
CA PHE A 46 15.12 5.10 4.48
C PHE A 46 16.03 3.85 4.54
N SER A 47 15.52 2.69 4.95
CA SER A 47 16.32 1.45 5.09
C SER A 47 15.58 0.22 4.58
N ILE A 48 14.82 0.34 3.48
CA ILE A 48 14.07 -0.79 2.92
C ILE A 48 15.01 -1.70 2.13
N CYS A 49 15.73 -2.55 2.85
CA CYS A 49 16.32 -3.80 2.35
C CYS A 49 15.54 -4.96 2.99
N GLY A 50 14.43 -5.40 2.37
CA GLY A 50 13.62 -6.53 2.84
C GLY A 50 12.11 -6.34 2.68
N ASP A 51 11.33 -7.36 3.07
CA ASP A 51 9.86 -7.37 3.03
C ASP A 51 9.24 -6.14 3.72
N VAL A 52 8.25 -5.53 3.06
CA VAL A 52 7.54 -4.33 3.55
C VAL A 52 6.12 -4.70 3.91
N GLU A 53 5.69 -4.36 5.13
CA GLU A 53 4.31 -4.54 5.58
C GLU A 53 3.66 -3.22 5.97
N PHE A 54 2.43 -3.03 5.51
CA PHE A 54 1.51 -1.98 5.92
C PHE A 54 0.36 -2.63 6.68
N GLU A 55 0.10 -2.20 7.90
CA GLU A 55 -0.98 -2.74 8.72
C GLU A 55 -2.32 -2.13 8.33
N VAL A 56 -3.36 -2.96 8.20
CA VAL A 56 -4.73 -2.49 8.04
C VAL A 56 -5.41 -2.55 9.41
N LEU A 57 -5.81 -1.39 9.92
CA LEU A 57 -6.38 -1.20 11.25
C LEU A 57 -7.85 -0.80 11.15
N SER A 58 -8.65 -1.24 12.12
CA SER A 58 -9.96 -0.66 12.40
C SER A 58 -9.82 0.76 12.96
N THR A 59 -10.92 1.51 13.01
CA THR A 59 -10.95 2.87 13.60
C THR A 59 -10.56 2.90 15.08
N ASN A 60 -10.66 1.77 15.78
CA ASN A 60 -10.25 1.61 17.18
C ASN A 60 -8.77 1.20 17.33
N GLY A 61 -8.00 1.16 16.24
CA GLY A 61 -6.58 0.79 16.25
C GLY A 61 -6.29 -0.70 16.29
N VAL A 62 -7.32 -1.57 16.21
CA VAL A 62 -7.13 -3.03 16.17
C VAL A 62 -6.73 -3.46 14.76
N LYS A 63 -5.63 -4.22 14.63
CA LYS A 63 -5.19 -4.82 13.37
C LYS A 63 -6.19 -5.85 12.87
N VAL A 64 -6.66 -5.66 11.64
CA VAL A 64 -7.64 -6.52 10.96
C VAL A 64 -7.09 -7.11 9.66
N GLY A 65 -5.91 -6.68 9.24
CA GLY A 65 -5.32 -7.08 7.98
C GLY A 65 -3.93 -6.49 7.76
N LYS A 66 -3.44 -6.66 6.54
CA LYS A 66 -2.16 -6.08 6.08
C LYS A 66 -2.10 -6.03 4.56
N ILE A 67 -1.28 -5.13 4.06
CA ILE A 67 -0.76 -5.10 2.69
C ILE A 67 0.74 -5.39 2.78
N SER A 68 1.26 -6.35 2.03
CA SER A 68 2.68 -6.72 2.08
C SER A 68 3.29 -6.81 0.70
N LYS A 69 4.51 -6.31 0.55
CA LYS A 69 5.39 -6.58 -0.60
C LYS A 69 6.56 -7.44 -0.12
N GLN A 70 6.71 -8.64 -0.66
CA GLN A 70 7.91 -9.43 -0.42
C GLN A 70 9.03 -9.02 -1.39
N TRP A 71 10.22 -8.77 -0.86
CA TRP A 71 11.41 -8.48 -1.66
C TRP A 71 12.32 -9.72 -1.63
N SER A 72 12.42 -10.42 -2.77
CA SER A 72 13.25 -11.62 -2.94
C SER A 72 14.77 -11.35 -2.95
N GLY A 73 15.18 -10.09 -2.71
CA GLY A 73 16.50 -9.63 -2.28
C GLY A 73 17.69 -10.32 -2.95
N LEU A 74 18.24 -9.74 -4.03
CA LEU A 74 19.63 -9.95 -4.48
C LEU A 74 20.12 -11.41 -4.72
N LEU A 75 19.26 -12.45 -4.63
CA LEU A 75 19.68 -13.86 -4.64
C LEU A 75 18.86 -14.75 -5.57
N ARG A 76 18.26 -14.22 -6.64
CA ARG A 76 17.85 -15.07 -7.78
C ARG A 76 17.52 -14.26 -9.03
N GLU A 77 18.57 -13.98 -9.81
CA GLU A 77 18.48 -13.64 -11.24
C GLU A 77 17.93 -14.79 -12.12
N ALA A 78 17.29 -15.81 -11.54
CA ALA A 78 16.66 -16.86 -12.30
C ALA A 78 15.54 -17.50 -11.46
N PHE A 79 14.34 -17.55 -12.04
CA PHE A 79 13.14 -18.26 -11.59
C PHE A 79 12.11 -17.44 -10.80
N THR A 80 11.08 -17.05 -11.56
CA THR A 80 9.73 -16.55 -11.24
C THR A 80 9.56 -15.06 -10.88
N ASP A 81 9.28 -14.31 -11.93
CA ASP A 81 9.01 -12.88 -12.11
C ASP A 81 7.72 -12.37 -11.44
N ALA A 82 7.46 -12.70 -10.17
CA ALA A 82 6.28 -12.20 -9.47
C ALA A 82 6.67 -11.61 -8.11
N ASP A 83 6.78 -10.29 -8.05
CA ASP A 83 6.62 -9.53 -6.80
C ASP A 83 5.27 -9.93 -6.19
N HIS A 84 5.26 -10.74 -5.12
CA HIS A 84 4.02 -11.19 -4.50
C HIS A 84 3.47 -10.08 -3.61
N PHE A 85 2.71 -9.15 -4.20
CA PHE A 85 1.85 -8.25 -3.43
C PHE A 85 0.72 -9.06 -2.80
N GLY A 86 0.68 -9.02 -1.47
CA GLY A 86 -0.36 -9.67 -0.67
C GLY A 86 -1.26 -8.63 -0.01
N ILE A 87 -2.55 -8.94 0.07
CA ILE A 87 -3.49 -8.20 0.91
C ILE A 87 -4.37 -9.17 1.70
N THR A 88 -4.54 -8.88 2.98
CA THR A 88 -5.45 -9.62 3.85
C THR A 88 -6.38 -8.65 4.57
N PHE A 89 -7.65 -9.02 4.68
CA PHE A 89 -8.69 -8.28 5.40
C PHE A 89 -9.76 -9.27 5.89
N PRO A 90 -10.66 -8.87 6.80
CA PRO A 90 -11.74 -9.74 7.27
C PRO A 90 -12.65 -10.23 6.14
N MET A 91 -13.11 -11.48 6.22
CA MET A 91 -13.98 -12.08 5.21
C MET A 91 -15.34 -11.37 5.12
N ASP A 92 -15.84 -10.87 6.24
CA ASP A 92 -17.07 -10.12 6.41
C ASP A 92 -16.95 -8.62 6.12
N LEU A 93 -15.75 -8.12 5.78
CA LEU A 93 -15.56 -6.73 5.36
C LEU A 93 -16.40 -6.42 4.11
N ASP A 94 -17.04 -5.25 4.10
CA ASP A 94 -17.83 -4.76 2.97
C ASP A 94 -17.02 -4.85 1.66
N VAL A 95 -17.64 -5.39 0.61
CA VAL A 95 -17.02 -5.58 -0.71
C VAL A 95 -16.51 -4.25 -1.29
N LYS A 96 -17.20 -3.15 -1.02
CA LYS A 96 -16.74 -1.80 -1.40
C LYS A 96 -15.42 -1.46 -0.72
N MET A 97 -15.28 -1.78 0.56
CA MET A 97 -14.05 -1.50 1.32
C MET A 97 -12.91 -2.40 0.86
N LYS A 98 -13.19 -3.67 0.50
CA LYS A 98 -12.21 -4.55 -0.15
C LYS A 98 -11.70 -3.95 -1.46
N ALA A 99 -12.60 -3.42 -2.30
CA ALA A 99 -12.22 -2.73 -3.53
C ALA A 99 -11.40 -1.45 -3.25
N THR A 100 -11.77 -0.67 -2.23
CA THR A 100 -10.99 0.52 -1.83
C THR A 100 -9.60 0.15 -1.30
N LEU A 101 -9.47 -0.95 -0.56
CA LEU A 101 -8.18 -1.48 -0.10
C LEU A 101 -7.30 -1.96 -1.25
N LEU A 102 -7.87 -2.54 -2.32
CA LEU A 102 -7.13 -2.82 -3.55
C LEU A 102 -6.65 -1.53 -4.25
N GLY A 103 -7.46 -0.47 -4.24
CA GLY A 103 -7.02 0.86 -4.67
C GLY A 103 -5.84 1.38 -3.83
N ALA A 104 -5.86 1.14 -2.51
CA ALA A 104 -4.76 1.50 -1.62
C ALA A 104 -3.49 0.68 -1.92
N LEU A 105 -3.62 -0.61 -2.22
CA LEU A 105 -2.52 -1.48 -2.64
C LEU A 105 -1.79 -0.88 -3.85
N PHE A 106 -2.51 -0.50 -4.91
CA PHE A 106 -1.92 0.13 -6.09
C PHE A 106 -1.31 1.50 -5.80
N LEU A 107 -1.95 2.31 -4.94
CA LEU A 107 -1.41 3.61 -4.54
C LEU A 107 -0.08 3.45 -3.80
N ILE A 108 -0.01 2.53 -2.85
CA ILE A 108 1.20 2.23 -2.07
C ILE A 108 2.33 1.78 -3.00
N ASP A 109 2.01 0.90 -3.95
CA ASP A 109 2.99 0.42 -4.92
C ASP A 109 3.60 1.56 -5.76
N TYR A 110 2.73 2.39 -6.35
CA TYR A 110 3.13 3.58 -7.09
C TYR A 110 3.99 4.56 -6.25
N MET A 111 3.60 4.79 -5.00
CA MET A 111 4.25 5.80 -4.15
C MET A 111 5.64 5.38 -3.66
N PHE A 112 5.83 4.11 -3.30
CA PHE A 112 7.03 3.65 -2.61
C PHE A 112 7.96 2.77 -3.47
N PHE A 113 7.45 2.12 -4.52
CA PHE A 113 8.22 1.11 -5.25
C PHE A 113 8.51 1.49 -6.69
N GLU A 114 7.55 2.06 -7.45
CA GLU A 114 7.84 2.54 -8.81
C GLU A 114 8.82 3.74 -8.82
N LYS A 115 8.75 4.62 -7.82
CA LYS A 115 9.67 5.77 -7.70
C LYS A 115 11.11 5.37 -7.36
N THR A 116 11.33 4.18 -6.82
CA THR A 116 12.66 3.71 -6.41
C THR A 116 13.40 3.08 -7.59
N GLY A 117 12.70 2.39 -8.50
CA GLY A 117 13.28 1.82 -9.72
C GLY A 117 13.80 2.85 -10.72
N ASN A 118 13.28 4.09 -10.69
CA ASN A 118 13.73 5.16 -11.59
C ASN A 118 14.99 5.92 -11.10
N LYS A 119 15.64 5.45 -10.03
CA LYS A 119 16.94 5.96 -9.55
C LYS A 119 18.12 5.05 -9.90
N GLU A 120 17.90 3.88 -10.49
CA GLU A 120 18.94 2.97 -10.97
C GLU A 120 19.39 3.29 -12.42
N SER A 121 19.45 4.57 -12.78
CA SER A 121 20.11 5.04 -14.00
C SER A 121 21.08 6.19 -13.77
N ASP A 122 21.64 6.31 -12.56
CA ASP A 122 22.89 7.05 -12.35
C ASP A 122 23.98 6.03 -12.03
N SER A 123 24.66 5.60 -13.09
CA SER A 123 25.91 4.85 -13.02
C SER A 123 26.85 5.49 -11.97
N PRO A 124 27.43 4.74 -11.02
CA PRO A 124 28.67 5.16 -10.41
C PRO A 124 29.75 4.93 -11.47
N GLY A 125 29.93 5.93 -12.34
CA GLY A 125 31.10 6.03 -13.18
C GLY A 125 32.33 5.97 -12.28
N MET A 126 33.15 4.95 -12.53
CA MET A 126 34.43 4.68 -11.89
C MET A 126 35.32 5.92 -11.77
N LEU A 127 36.09 5.92 -10.67
CA LEU A 127 37.41 6.55 -10.44
C LEU A 127 37.97 7.44 -11.56
#